data_AF-A0A3N7DQK7-F1
#
_entry.id   AF-A0A3N7DQK7-F1
#
_cell.length_a   1.000
_cell.length_b   1.000
_cell.length_c   1.000
_cell.angle_alpha   90.00
_cell.angle_beta   90.00
_cell.angle_gamma   90.00
#
_symmetry.space_group_name_H-M   'P 1'
#
loop_
_entity.id
_entity.type
_entity.pdbx_description
1 polymer ?
#
loop_
_entity_poly.entity_id
_entity_poly.type
_entity_poly.pdbx_seq_one_letter_code
_entity_poly.pdbx_strand_id
1 'polypeptide(L)'
;MAALAALACAGAAQAQINGFAPGTGTLREHKLPFTVPADARTPLLSAVLLVREGEAPVYYLSTGLGVPRFGIPDDPGAAAWKVVPDADCAHLETVPLAEVKQPAVQAVTVQKNPLPMVCAAAFEDSCTSRDQQLRITTTFQGRQRTARVGGGFFGTEGTINSTFYTGVRSLTIEHLPTGRLLRMDETLKDNNGYSAPQTAIRYLPELRRVLLLGAATLRGMPQAGCIVLPGAEGGAAETRPPPRP
;
A
#
# COMPACT_ATOMS: atom_id res chain seq x y z
N MET A 1 59.91 17.21 -5.03
CA MET A 1 59.02 17.85 -6.04
C MET A 1 58.72 16.77 -7.07
N ALA A 2 57.50 16.31 -7.35
CA ALA A 2 56.16 16.80 -7.08
C ALA A 2 55.23 15.60 -6.82
N ALA A 3 54.19 15.84 -6.01
CA ALA A 3 53.09 14.93 -5.75
C ALA A 3 52.09 14.96 -6.92
N LEU A 4 51.49 13.82 -7.24
CA LEU A 4 50.25 13.75 -8.02
C LEU A 4 49.32 12.78 -7.32
N ALA A 5 48.38 13.37 -6.57
CA ALA A 5 47.27 12.70 -5.93
C ALA A 5 46.25 12.30 -6.99
N ALA A 6 45.99 11.00 -7.13
CA ALA A 6 44.82 10.50 -7.84
C ALA A 6 43.68 10.38 -6.83
N LEU A 7 42.89 11.45 -6.69
CA LEU A 7 41.53 11.35 -6.15
C LEU A 7 40.69 10.55 -7.16
N ALA A 8 40.54 9.25 -6.92
CA ALA A 8 39.46 8.49 -7.52
C ALA A 8 38.21 8.72 -6.65
N CYS A 9 37.27 9.53 -7.17
CA CYS A 9 35.95 9.71 -6.60
C CYS A 9 35.28 8.34 -6.40
N ALA A 10 35.13 7.92 -5.15
CA ALA A 10 34.18 6.90 -4.77
C ALA A 10 32.78 7.44 -5.12
N GLY A 11 32.26 7.04 -6.27
CA GLY A 11 30.86 7.22 -6.60
C GLY A 11 30.05 6.48 -5.56
N ALA A 12 29.51 7.21 -4.58
CA ALA A 12 28.51 6.69 -3.67
C ALA A 12 27.34 6.22 -4.53
N ALA A 13 27.20 4.91 -4.70
CA ALA A 13 25.96 4.31 -5.16
C ALA A 13 24.91 4.69 -4.11
N GLN A 14 24.19 5.78 -4.34
CA GLN A 14 22.96 6.07 -3.62
C GLN A 14 22.04 4.89 -3.90
N ALA A 15 21.88 4.04 -2.90
CA ALA A 15 20.89 2.97 -2.91
C ALA A 15 19.57 3.60 -3.35
N GLN A 16 19.06 3.14 -4.49
CA GLN A 16 17.82 3.65 -5.04
C GLN A 16 16.73 3.35 -4.02
N ILE A 17 16.13 4.42 -3.48
CA ILE A 17 14.95 4.32 -2.63
C ILE A 17 13.81 3.95 -3.57
N ASN A 18 13.55 2.65 -3.69
CA ASN A 18 12.38 2.15 -4.41
C ASN A 18 11.17 2.29 -3.50
N GLY A 19 10.12 2.94 -3.97
CA GLY A 19 8.87 3.19 -3.24
C GLY A 19 8.49 4.66 -3.19
N PHE A 20 7.20 4.91 -3.00
CA PHE A 20 6.67 6.26 -3.00
C PHE A 20 7.11 7.04 -1.76
N ALA A 21 7.34 8.35 -1.90
CA ALA A 21 7.52 9.25 -0.77
C ALA A 21 6.20 9.41 0.01
N PRO A 22 6.23 9.85 1.28
CA PRO A 22 5.02 10.19 2.04
C PRO A 22 4.08 11.11 1.26
N GLY A 23 2.78 10.87 1.37
CA GLY A 23 1.81 11.54 0.51
C GLY A 23 1.57 13.00 0.86
N THR A 24 1.13 13.76 -0.14
CA THR A 24 0.65 15.14 -0.01
C THR A 24 -0.77 15.23 -0.54
N GLY A 25 -1.56 16.19 -0.06
CA GLY A 25 -2.93 16.39 -0.54
C GLY A 25 -3.89 16.80 0.56
N THR A 26 -5.17 16.67 0.26
CA THR A 26 -6.27 17.04 1.16
C THR A 26 -6.72 15.89 2.04
N LEU A 27 -6.48 14.63 1.67
CA LEU A 27 -6.50 13.50 2.60
C LEU A 27 -5.19 13.46 3.36
N ARG A 28 -5.26 13.24 4.67
CA ARG A 28 -4.09 13.11 5.53
C ARG A 28 -3.73 11.65 5.71
N GLU A 29 -2.45 11.34 5.53
CA GLU A 29 -1.86 10.08 5.92
C GLU A 29 -1.38 10.18 7.37
N HIS A 30 -1.84 9.26 8.21
CA HIS A 30 -1.40 9.08 9.59
C HIS A 30 -0.51 7.85 9.67
N LYS A 31 0.45 7.84 10.61
CA LYS A 31 1.23 6.63 10.90
C LYS A 31 0.27 5.53 11.38
N LEU A 32 0.46 4.30 10.90
CA LEU A 32 -0.24 3.12 11.39
C LEU A 32 0.66 2.39 12.41
N PRO A 33 0.42 2.51 13.73
CA PRO A 33 1.25 1.86 14.74
C PRO A 33 1.02 0.36 14.76
N PHE A 34 2.10 -0.41 14.92
CA PHE A 34 2.05 -1.86 15.13
C PHE A 34 3.35 -2.36 15.74
N THR A 35 3.28 -3.53 16.36
CA THR A 35 4.45 -4.27 16.84
C THR A 35 4.57 -5.57 16.06
N VAL A 36 5.79 -5.95 15.71
CA VAL A 36 6.09 -7.25 15.12
C VAL A 36 6.63 -8.13 16.25
N PRO A 37 5.98 -9.26 16.57
CA PRO A 37 6.53 -10.23 17.52
C PRO A 37 7.93 -10.68 17.09
N ALA A 38 8.75 -11.12 18.05
CA ALA A 38 10.04 -11.72 17.73
C ALA A 38 9.85 -12.88 16.71
N ASP A 39 10.72 -12.94 15.70
CA ASP A 39 10.72 -13.95 14.63
C ASP A 39 9.46 -13.96 13.72
N ALA A 40 8.55 -13.00 13.88
CA ALA A 40 7.39 -12.87 13.02
C ALA A 40 7.71 -12.07 11.74
N ARG A 41 7.00 -12.41 10.66
CA ARG A 41 7.00 -11.62 9.43
C ARG A 41 6.28 -10.30 9.63
N THR A 42 6.67 -9.28 8.88
CA THR A 42 6.07 -7.94 8.96
C THR A 42 4.77 -7.88 8.12
N PRO A 43 3.71 -7.16 8.58
CA PRO A 43 2.49 -6.95 7.78
C PRO A 43 2.71 -6.00 6.59
N LEU A 44 3.89 -5.38 6.47
CA LEU A 44 4.24 -4.45 5.41
C LEU A 44 4.38 -5.08 4.03
N LEU A 45 4.47 -6.42 3.95
CA LEU A 45 4.69 -7.14 2.70
C LEU A 45 3.71 -8.31 2.63
N SER A 46 2.86 -8.31 1.61
CA SER A 46 2.01 -9.46 1.25
C SER A 46 1.09 -9.97 2.38
N ALA A 47 0.55 -9.07 3.20
CA ALA A 47 -0.42 -9.44 4.23
C ALA A 47 -1.79 -9.80 3.62
N VAL A 48 -2.38 -10.88 4.10
CA VAL A 48 -3.75 -11.29 3.76
C VAL A 48 -4.73 -10.48 4.60
N LEU A 49 -5.77 -9.95 3.96
CA LEU A 49 -6.89 -9.32 4.66
C LEU A 49 -7.92 -10.39 5.04
N LEU A 50 -8.27 -10.44 6.30
CA LEU A 50 -9.33 -11.29 6.84
C LEU A 50 -10.43 -10.42 7.44
N VAL A 51 -11.64 -10.94 7.45
CA VAL A 51 -12.81 -10.27 8.02
C VAL A 51 -13.63 -11.26 8.83
N ARG A 52 -14.09 -10.83 10.00
CA ARG A 52 -15.21 -11.45 10.71
C ARG A 52 -16.43 -10.57 10.48
N GLU A 53 -17.36 -11.09 9.69
CA GLU A 53 -18.60 -10.41 9.36
C GLU A 53 -19.52 -10.30 10.58
N GLY A 54 -20.34 -9.26 10.62
CA GLY A 54 -21.30 -8.96 11.69
C GLY A 54 -21.92 -7.58 11.47
N GLU A 55 -22.74 -7.10 12.40
CA GLU A 55 -23.28 -5.73 12.36
C GLU A 55 -22.15 -4.68 12.37
N ALA A 56 -21.06 -4.97 13.09
CA ALA A 56 -19.80 -4.26 13.01
C ALA A 56 -18.69 -5.24 12.60
N PRO A 57 -18.22 -5.21 11.34
CA PRO A 57 -17.19 -6.14 10.88
C PRO A 57 -15.86 -5.87 11.57
N VAL A 58 -15.10 -6.93 11.82
CA VAL A 58 -13.75 -6.85 12.38
C VAL A 58 -12.74 -7.30 11.34
N TYR A 59 -11.79 -6.43 11.01
CA TYR A 59 -10.73 -6.72 10.05
C TYR A 59 -9.47 -7.19 10.75
N TYR A 60 -8.77 -8.11 10.11
CA TYR A 60 -7.46 -8.58 10.52
C TYR A 60 -6.51 -8.58 9.33
N LEU A 61 -5.24 -8.42 9.62
CA LEU A 61 -4.14 -8.67 8.71
C LEU A 61 -3.40 -9.91 9.19
N SER A 62 -2.99 -10.78 8.27
CA SER A 62 -2.14 -11.92 8.61
C SER A 62 -1.02 -12.12 7.60
N THR A 63 0.07 -12.73 8.05
CA THR A 63 1.19 -13.13 7.20
C THR A 63 1.54 -14.58 7.51
N GLY A 64 1.93 -15.35 6.48
CA GLY A 64 2.32 -16.75 6.67
C GLY A 64 1.19 -17.67 7.16
N LEU A 65 -0.07 -17.24 7.12
CA LEU A 65 -1.19 -18.03 7.62
C LEU A 65 -1.41 -19.25 6.72
N GLY A 66 -1.36 -20.44 7.31
CA GLY A 66 -1.69 -21.69 6.65
C GLY A 66 -3.18 -21.82 6.38
N VAL A 67 -3.56 -22.85 5.63
CA VAL A 67 -4.96 -23.17 5.32
C VAL A 67 -5.27 -24.58 5.82
N PRO A 68 -5.73 -24.72 7.09
CA PRO A 68 -5.91 -26.02 7.73
C PRO A 68 -6.85 -26.96 6.97
N ARG A 69 -7.91 -26.41 6.34
CA ARG A 69 -8.86 -27.20 5.52
C ARG A 69 -8.21 -27.90 4.32
N PHE A 70 -7.03 -27.45 3.90
CA PHE A 70 -6.24 -28.06 2.82
C PHE A 70 -4.97 -28.73 3.35
N GLY A 71 -4.84 -28.90 4.67
CA GLY A 71 -3.65 -29.48 5.30
C GLY A 71 -2.40 -28.61 5.17
N ILE A 72 -2.55 -27.32 4.86
CA ILE A 72 -1.42 -26.40 4.69
C ILE A 72 -1.06 -25.82 6.06
N PRO A 73 0.13 -26.09 6.60
CA PRO A 73 0.57 -25.52 7.88
C PRO A 73 0.87 -24.03 7.76
N ASP A 74 1.00 -23.35 8.90
CA ASP A 74 1.49 -21.98 8.92
C ASP A 74 2.98 -21.94 8.52
N ASP A 75 3.37 -20.89 7.82
CA ASP A 75 4.77 -20.60 7.55
C ASP A 75 5.53 -20.25 8.85
N PRO A 76 6.84 -20.49 8.90
CA PRO A 76 7.69 -19.90 9.92
C PRO A 76 7.55 -18.38 9.98
N GLY A 77 7.30 -17.87 11.19
CA GLY A 77 7.06 -16.45 11.45
C GLY A 77 5.64 -15.97 11.14
N ALA A 78 4.66 -16.87 11.03
CA ALA A 78 3.27 -16.48 10.85
C ALA A 78 2.76 -15.62 12.02
N ALA A 79 2.06 -14.54 11.69
CA ALA A 79 1.53 -13.60 12.67
C ALA A 79 0.25 -12.95 12.16
N ALA A 80 -0.55 -12.44 13.10
CA ALA A 80 -1.80 -11.77 12.82
C ALA A 80 -1.98 -10.52 13.68
N TRP A 81 -2.71 -9.56 13.12
CA TRP A 81 -3.08 -8.33 13.79
C TRP A 81 -4.53 -8.00 13.52
N LYS A 82 -5.23 -7.52 14.54
CA LYS A 82 -6.54 -6.90 14.43
C LYS A 82 -6.39 -5.43 14.06
N VAL A 83 -7.21 -4.95 13.13
CA VAL A 83 -7.27 -3.53 12.80
C VAL A 83 -8.22 -2.85 13.78
N VAL A 84 -7.69 -1.95 14.61
CA VAL A 84 -8.45 -1.24 15.63
C VAL A 84 -8.51 0.24 15.24
N PRO A 85 -9.70 0.80 14.95
CA PRO A 85 -9.83 2.23 14.67
C PRO A 85 -9.52 3.03 15.93
N ASP A 86 -8.84 4.16 15.76
CA ASP A 86 -8.58 5.14 16.82
C ASP A 86 -9.05 6.53 16.39
N ALA A 87 -8.82 7.53 17.26
CA ALA A 87 -9.27 8.90 17.03
C ALA A 87 -8.60 9.56 15.80
N ASP A 88 -7.36 9.19 15.50
CA ASP A 88 -6.57 9.78 14.41
C ASP A 88 -6.73 8.97 13.12
N CYS A 89 -6.65 7.65 13.20
CA CYS A 89 -6.90 6.71 12.13
C CYS A 89 -7.18 5.28 12.64
N ALA A 90 -6.13 4.46 12.80
CA ALA A 90 -6.18 3.08 13.29
C ALA A 90 -4.78 2.63 13.74
N HIS A 91 -4.73 1.56 14.51
CA HIS A 91 -3.52 0.80 14.85
C HIS A 91 -3.75 -0.70 14.65
N LEU A 92 -2.65 -1.46 14.60
CA LEU A 92 -2.68 -2.92 14.49
C LEU A 92 -2.32 -3.54 15.84
N GLU A 93 -3.28 -4.23 16.44
CA GLU A 93 -3.11 -4.97 17.69
C GLU A 93 -2.73 -6.42 17.38
N THR A 94 -1.61 -6.92 17.90
CA THR A 94 -1.21 -8.33 17.71
C THR A 94 -2.24 -9.26 18.35
N VAL A 95 -2.68 -10.26 17.60
CA VAL A 95 -3.63 -11.28 18.08
C VAL A 95 -3.09 -12.70 17.88
N PRO A 96 -3.50 -13.67 18.71
CA PRO A 96 -3.13 -15.07 18.51
C PRO A 96 -3.65 -15.61 17.16
N LEU A 97 -2.87 -16.49 16.51
CA LEU A 97 -3.30 -17.13 15.26
C LEU A 97 -4.61 -17.93 15.42
N ALA A 98 -4.88 -18.44 16.63
CA ALA A 98 -6.14 -19.13 16.94
C ALA A 98 -7.38 -18.24 16.74
N GLU A 99 -7.26 -16.93 16.96
CA GLU A 99 -8.37 -15.98 16.76
C GLU A 99 -8.73 -15.85 15.28
N VAL A 100 -7.73 -15.64 14.42
CA VAL A 100 -7.93 -15.49 12.96
C VAL A 100 -8.23 -16.80 12.24
N LYS A 101 -8.09 -17.94 12.94
CA LYS A 101 -8.46 -19.28 12.45
C LYS A 101 -9.86 -19.71 12.87
N GLN A 102 -10.59 -18.90 13.63
CA GLN A 102 -11.98 -19.19 13.96
C GLN A 102 -12.82 -19.32 12.67
N PRO A 103 -13.81 -20.23 12.61
CA PRO A 103 -14.62 -20.44 11.39
C PRO A 103 -15.35 -19.19 10.89
N ALA A 104 -15.67 -18.26 11.79
CA ALA A 104 -16.32 -17.00 11.46
C ALA A 104 -15.39 -15.98 10.78
N VAL A 105 -14.06 -16.16 10.88
CA VAL A 105 -13.06 -15.29 10.25
C VAL A 105 -12.73 -15.86 8.87
N GLN A 106 -12.95 -15.06 7.84
CA GLN A 106 -12.74 -15.47 6.45
C GLN A 106 -11.73 -14.57 5.76
N ALA A 107 -10.91 -15.15 4.88
CA ALA A 107 -10.11 -14.36 3.98
C ALA A 107 -11.00 -13.58 3.01
N VAL A 108 -10.70 -12.30 2.83
CA VAL A 108 -11.40 -11.46 1.85
C VAL A 108 -11.01 -11.95 0.46
N THR A 109 -11.96 -12.57 -0.23
CA THR A 109 -11.74 -13.09 -1.58
C THR A 109 -11.71 -11.97 -2.61
N VAL A 110 -11.15 -12.23 -3.80
CA VAL A 110 -11.10 -11.25 -4.90
C VAL A 110 -12.48 -10.69 -5.26
N GLN A 111 -13.52 -11.52 -5.17
CA GLN A 111 -14.91 -11.14 -5.46
C GLN A 111 -15.49 -10.22 -4.39
N LYS A 112 -15.10 -10.41 -3.12
CA LYS A 112 -15.57 -9.62 -1.98
C LYS A 112 -14.66 -8.43 -1.65
N ASN A 113 -13.47 -8.37 -2.22
CA ASN A 113 -12.52 -7.28 -1.95
C ASN A 113 -13.13 -5.93 -2.41
N PRO A 114 -13.37 -4.97 -1.50
CA PRO A 114 -13.94 -3.67 -1.84
C PRO A 114 -13.08 -2.89 -2.83
N LEU A 115 -11.76 -3.08 -2.78
CA LEU A 115 -10.83 -2.57 -3.76
C LEU A 115 -10.44 -3.71 -4.73
N PRO A 116 -10.87 -3.66 -6.00
CA PRO A 116 -10.51 -4.69 -6.98
C PRO A 116 -9.00 -4.95 -7.02
N MET A 117 -8.59 -6.21 -7.14
CA MET A 117 -7.16 -6.57 -7.17
C MET A 117 -6.39 -5.94 -8.33
N VAL A 118 -7.07 -5.48 -9.38
CA VAL A 118 -6.45 -4.75 -10.50
C VAL A 118 -6.00 -3.34 -10.12
N CYS A 119 -6.50 -2.80 -9.01
CA CYS A 119 -6.20 -1.45 -8.58
C CYS A 119 -4.72 -1.24 -8.27
N ALA A 120 -4.09 -0.35 -9.03
CA ALA A 120 -2.64 -0.10 -8.95
C ALA A 120 -1.81 -1.38 -9.16
N ALA A 121 -2.30 -2.28 -10.02
CA ALA A 121 -1.60 -3.46 -10.49
C ALA A 121 -0.59 -3.14 -11.59
N ALA A 122 -0.94 -2.18 -12.45
CA ALA A 122 -0.11 -1.77 -13.57
C ALA A 122 0.77 -0.57 -13.22
N PHE A 123 1.72 -0.28 -14.10
CA PHE A 123 2.61 0.87 -13.98
C PHE A 123 1.86 2.21 -14.15
N GLU A 124 0.86 2.22 -15.02
CA GLU A 124 -0.10 3.30 -15.21
C GLU A 124 -1.50 2.67 -15.33
N ASP A 125 -2.42 3.10 -14.48
CA ASP A 125 -3.77 2.54 -14.39
C ASP A 125 -4.69 3.47 -13.59
N SER A 126 -6.00 3.32 -13.78
CA SER A 126 -7.00 3.93 -12.92
C SER A 126 -8.14 2.95 -12.67
N CYS A 127 -8.38 2.66 -11.40
CA CYS A 127 -9.47 1.80 -10.98
C CYS A 127 -10.39 2.54 -9.98
N THR A 128 -11.59 2.01 -9.76
CA THR A 128 -12.51 2.49 -8.73
C THR A 128 -12.94 1.33 -7.84
N SER A 129 -13.13 1.59 -6.55
CA SER A 129 -13.65 0.62 -5.58
C SER A 129 -15.06 0.18 -5.97
N ARG A 130 -15.47 -1.01 -5.49
CA ARG A 130 -16.76 -1.62 -5.84
C ARG A 130 -17.95 -0.77 -5.38
N ASP A 131 -17.80 -0.06 -4.27
CA ASP A 131 -18.78 0.86 -3.69
C ASP A 131 -18.72 2.27 -4.28
N GLN A 132 -17.86 2.51 -5.28
CA GLN A 132 -17.68 3.80 -5.95
C GLN A 132 -17.27 4.95 -5.03
N GLN A 133 -16.67 4.65 -3.87
CA GLN A 133 -16.22 5.67 -2.91
C GLN A 133 -14.76 6.09 -3.12
N LEU A 134 -13.93 5.20 -3.65
CA LEU A 134 -12.49 5.38 -3.74
C LEU A 134 -12.00 5.16 -5.17
N ARG A 135 -11.18 6.07 -5.69
CA ARG A 135 -10.45 5.89 -6.95
C ARG A 135 -8.96 5.81 -6.67
N ILE A 136 -8.31 4.82 -7.25
CA ILE A 136 -6.86 4.67 -7.21
C ILE A 136 -6.32 4.87 -8.61
N THR A 137 -5.37 5.79 -8.74
CA THR A 137 -4.76 6.12 -10.02
C THR A 137 -3.25 6.06 -9.89
N THR A 138 -2.60 5.39 -10.85
CA THR A 138 -1.15 5.41 -11.03
C THR A 138 -0.84 6.08 -12.37
N THR A 139 0.06 7.04 -12.36
CA THR A 139 0.49 7.76 -13.58
C THR A 139 2.01 7.83 -13.63
N PHE A 140 2.56 7.95 -14.84
CA PHE A 140 3.97 8.18 -15.02
C PHE A 140 4.25 9.39 -15.91
N GLN A 141 5.17 10.22 -15.47
CA GLN A 141 5.70 11.34 -16.26
C GLN A 141 7.21 11.16 -16.40
N GLY A 142 7.67 10.87 -17.60
CA GLY A 142 9.10 10.66 -17.83
C GLY A 142 9.42 10.07 -19.19
N ARG A 143 10.57 9.42 -19.26
CA ARG A 143 11.07 8.74 -20.45
C ARG A 143 11.22 7.25 -20.18
N GLN A 144 11.00 6.48 -21.24
CA GLN A 144 11.19 5.04 -21.26
C GLN A 144 12.37 4.74 -22.19
N ARG A 145 13.21 3.77 -21.81
CA ARG A 145 14.20 3.18 -22.71
C ARG A 145 14.07 1.67 -22.64
N THR A 146 14.19 1.01 -23.79
CA THR A 146 14.24 -0.45 -23.83
C THR A 146 15.69 -0.88 -24.00
N ALA A 147 16.12 -1.84 -23.20
CA ALA A 147 17.45 -2.45 -23.36
C ALA A 147 17.36 -3.97 -23.22
N ARG A 148 18.29 -4.65 -23.90
CA ARG A 148 18.51 -6.08 -23.70
C ARG A 148 19.31 -6.26 -22.42
N VAL A 149 18.74 -7.01 -21.49
CA VAL A 149 19.40 -7.41 -20.24
C VAL A 149 19.43 -8.93 -20.13
N GLY A 150 20.33 -9.46 -19.30
CA GLY A 150 20.36 -10.88 -18.99
C GLY A 150 18.98 -11.38 -18.55
N GLY A 151 18.51 -12.47 -19.17
CA GLY A 151 17.26 -13.16 -18.81
C GLY A 151 17.48 -14.21 -17.73
N GLY A 152 16.39 -14.65 -17.09
CA GLY A 152 16.42 -15.61 -15.98
C GLY A 152 16.63 -14.94 -14.61
N PHE A 153 16.40 -15.69 -13.54
CA PHE A 153 16.46 -15.18 -12.16
C PHE A 153 17.83 -14.57 -11.80
N PHE A 154 18.90 -15.07 -12.42
CA PHE A 154 20.28 -14.58 -12.25
C PHE A 154 20.85 -13.85 -13.49
N GLY A 155 20.05 -13.64 -14.54
CA GLY A 155 20.50 -12.96 -15.76
C GLY A 155 21.37 -13.79 -16.72
N THR A 156 21.40 -15.12 -16.57
CA THR A 156 22.28 -16.03 -17.34
C THR A 156 21.59 -16.81 -18.46
N GLU A 157 20.26 -16.73 -18.59
CA GLU A 157 19.45 -17.59 -19.47
C GLU A 157 19.19 -16.97 -20.86
N GLY A 158 20.05 -16.06 -21.30
CA GLY A 158 19.92 -15.33 -22.58
C GLY A 158 19.68 -13.84 -22.36
N THR A 159 19.09 -13.15 -23.35
CA THR A 159 18.74 -11.73 -23.22
C THR A 159 17.25 -11.51 -23.37
N ILE A 160 16.66 -10.73 -22.48
CA ILE A 160 15.28 -10.25 -22.57
C ILE A 160 15.26 -8.75 -22.83
N ASN A 161 14.26 -8.27 -23.56
CA ASN A 161 13.99 -6.84 -23.64
C ASN A 161 13.34 -6.41 -22.31
N SER A 162 13.96 -5.47 -21.62
CA SER A 162 13.41 -4.85 -20.41
C SER A 162 13.25 -3.36 -20.64
N THR A 163 12.15 -2.81 -20.11
CA THR A 163 11.85 -1.38 -20.17
C THR A 163 12.30 -0.72 -18.88
N PHE A 164 13.07 0.36 -19.01
CA PHE A 164 13.57 1.17 -17.91
C PHE A 164 12.94 2.55 -17.95
N TYR A 165 12.57 3.04 -16.77
CA TYR A 165 11.84 4.28 -16.56
C TYR A 165 12.71 5.30 -15.85
N THR A 166 12.74 6.52 -16.38
CA THR A 166 13.35 7.69 -15.74
C THR A 166 12.35 8.83 -15.71
N GLY A 167 11.93 9.26 -14.53
CA GLY A 167 10.85 10.23 -14.35
C GLY A 167 10.21 10.14 -12.97
N VAL A 168 8.94 10.52 -12.88
CA VAL A 168 8.15 10.44 -11.65
C VAL A 168 6.93 9.56 -11.89
N ARG A 169 6.76 8.55 -11.03
CA ARG A 169 5.53 7.78 -10.94
C ARG A 169 4.72 8.32 -9.77
N SER A 170 3.42 8.56 -9.98
CA SER A 170 2.53 9.07 -8.94
C SER A 170 1.46 8.03 -8.63
N LEU A 171 1.15 7.85 -7.36
CA LEU A 171 0.02 7.07 -6.85
C LEU A 171 -0.95 8.01 -6.16
N THR A 172 -2.17 8.09 -6.67
CA THR A 172 -3.24 8.94 -6.15
C THR A 172 -4.35 8.07 -5.57
N ILE A 173 -4.79 8.41 -4.36
CA ILE A 173 -5.92 7.83 -3.66
C ILE A 173 -6.95 8.94 -3.47
N GLU A 174 -8.07 8.86 -4.17
CA GLU A 174 -9.12 9.88 -4.19
C GLU A 174 -10.40 9.35 -3.55
N HIS A 175 -10.96 10.11 -2.60
CA HIS A 175 -12.30 9.90 -2.07
C HIS A 175 -13.32 10.64 -2.93
N LEU A 176 -13.95 9.88 -3.83
CA LEU A 176 -14.80 10.38 -4.92
C LEU A 176 -15.93 11.31 -4.44
N PRO A 177 -16.68 11.02 -3.35
CA PRO A 177 -17.76 11.89 -2.92
C PRO A 177 -17.32 13.31 -2.55
N THR A 178 -16.08 13.46 -2.07
CA THR A 178 -15.57 14.75 -1.58
C THR A 178 -14.51 15.37 -2.49
N GLY A 179 -14.02 14.64 -3.49
CA GLY A 179 -12.85 15.03 -4.30
C GLY A 179 -11.54 15.18 -3.52
N ARG A 180 -11.51 14.78 -2.23
CA ARG A 180 -10.28 14.82 -1.43
C ARG A 180 -9.35 13.71 -1.87
N LEU A 181 -8.06 14.00 -1.95
CA LEU A 181 -7.06 13.03 -2.42
C LEU A 181 -5.78 13.06 -1.60
N LEU A 182 -5.08 11.93 -1.62
CA LEU A 182 -3.68 11.79 -1.25
C LEU A 182 -2.90 11.44 -2.52
N ARG A 183 -1.78 12.11 -2.78
CA ARG A 183 -0.86 11.82 -3.87
C ARG A 183 0.52 11.51 -3.28
N MET A 184 1.07 10.37 -3.67
CA MET A 184 2.42 9.95 -3.31
C MET A 184 3.25 9.83 -4.60
N ASP A 185 4.48 10.33 -4.57
CA ASP A 185 5.35 10.37 -5.76
C ASP A 185 6.61 9.52 -5.52
N GLU A 186 7.02 8.77 -6.55
CA GLU A 186 8.24 7.99 -6.60
C GLU A 186 9.12 8.50 -7.74
N THR A 187 10.36 8.88 -7.42
CA THR A 187 11.33 9.28 -8.44
C THR A 187 12.06 8.05 -8.96
N LEU A 188 11.92 7.79 -10.26
CA LEU A 188 12.55 6.68 -10.95
C LEU A 188 13.78 7.19 -11.71
N LYS A 189 14.90 6.50 -11.54
CA LYS A 189 16.11 6.73 -12.34
C LYS A 189 16.56 5.40 -12.89
N ASP A 190 16.35 5.18 -14.17
CA ASP A 190 16.75 3.94 -14.84
C ASP A 190 16.26 2.66 -14.13
N ASN A 191 14.99 2.69 -13.70
CA ASN A 191 14.40 1.61 -12.90
C ASN A 191 13.49 0.75 -13.80
N ASN A 192 13.44 -0.57 -13.59
CA ASN A 192 12.56 -1.48 -14.35
C ASN A 192 11.08 -1.41 -13.93
N GLY A 193 10.73 -0.53 -12.99
CA GLY A 193 9.37 -0.04 -12.72
C GLY A 193 8.40 -1.04 -12.09
N TYR A 194 8.80 -2.28 -11.84
CA TYR A 194 7.87 -3.33 -11.40
C TYR A 194 7.73 -3.38 -9.88
N SER A 195 7.02 -2.41 -9.30
CA SER A 195 6.39 -2.59 -7.99
C SER A 195 4.91 -2.22 -8.10
N ALA A 196 4.03 -3.22 -8.01
CA ALA A 196 2.58 -3.04 -8.02
C ALA A 196 2.11 -2.77 -6.58
N PRO A 197 1.75 -1.53 -6.21
CA PRO A 197 1.31 -1.23 -4.84
C PRO A 197 -0.06 -1.82 -4.50
N GLN A 198 -0.75 -2.50 -5.43
CA GLN A 198 -2.01 -3.22 -5.19
C GLN A 198 -2.00 -4.04 -3.88
N THR A 199 -0.91 -4.77 -3.61
CA THR A 199 -0.80 -5.63 -2.42
C THR A 199 -0.44 -4.84 -1.16
N ALA A 200 -0.09 -3.56 -1.29
CA ALA A 200 0.19 -2.65 -0.21
C ALA A 200 -1.03 -1.81 0.21
N ILE A 201 -2.10 -1.74 -0.60
CA ILE A 201 -3.27 -0.90 -0.29
C ILE A 201 -4.43 -1.78 0.21
N ARG A 202 -5.03 -1.42 1.36
CA ARG A 202 -6.23 -2.10 1.90
C ARG A 202 -7.33 -1.10 2.16
N TYR A 203 -8.44 -1.22 1.46
CA TYR A 203 -9.63 -0.40 1.69
C TYR A 203 -10.62 -1.13 2.60
N LEU A 204 -11.00 -0.49 3.71
CA LEU A 204 -11.90 -1.00 4.74
C LEU A 204 -13.12 -0.05 4.82
N PRO A 205 -14.16 -0.26 3.98
CA PRO A 205 -15.30 0.66 3.84
C PRO A 205 -16.01 0.95 5.16
N GLU A 206 -16.25 -0.10 5.94
CA GLU A 206 -17.05 -0.07 7.16
C GLU A 206 -16.31 0.65 8.29
N LEU A 207 -14.97 0.73 8.21
CA LEU A 207 -14.16 1.59 9.07
C LEU A 207 -13.90 2.96 8.46
N ARG A 208 -14.26 3.17 7.18
CA ARG A 208 -13.87 4.33 6.36
C ARG A 208 -12.37 4.58 6.42
N ARG A 209 -11.57 3.52 6.30
CA ARG A 209 -10.10 3.58 6.37
C ARG A 209 -9.47 3.00 5.12
N VAL A 210 -8.34 3.58 4.73
CA VAL A 210 -7.40 2.96 3.79
C VAL A 210 -6.09 2.72 4.52
N LEU A 211 -5.60 1.49 4.55
CA LEU A 211 -4.28 1.15 5.07
C LEU A 211 -3.27 1.11 3.92
N LEU A 212 -2.09 1.69 4.16
CA LEU A 212 -0.93 1.65 3.27
C LEU A 212 0.16 0.81 3.95
N LEU A 213 0.37 -0.40 3.47
CA LEU A 213 1.27 -1.40 4.03
C LEU A 213 2.49 -1.52 3.11
N GLY A 214 3.50 -0.68 3.32
CA GLY A 214 4.72 -0.66 2.51
C GLY A 214 4.57 0.03 1.16
N ALA A 215 3.48 0.75 0.90
CA ALA A 215 3.30 1.53 -0.32
C ALA A 215 4.29 2.71 -0.37
N ALA A 216 4.43 3.42 0.75
CA ALA A 216 5.43 4.46 0.92
C ALA A 216 6.72 3.92 1.54
N THR A 217 7.84 4.55 1.23
CA THR A 217 9.12 4.31 1.87
C THR A 217 9.70 5.59 2.44
N LEU A 218 10.36 5.46 3.60
CA LEU A 218 11.10 6.53 4.23
C LEU A 218 12.52 6.03 4.47
N ARG A 219 13.50 6.71 3.87
CA ARG A 219 14.92 6.30 3.92
C ARG A 219 15.14 4.84 3.49
N GLY A 220 14.43 4.40 2.46
CA GLY A 220 14.52 3.03 1.93
C GLY A 220 13.76 1.97 2.72
N MET A 221 13.10 2.33 3.83
CA MET A 221 12.33 1.39 4.65
C MET A 221 10.83 1.50 4.35
N PRO A 222 10.11 0.38 4.12
CA PRO A 222 8.66 0.39 3.94
C PRO A 222 7.96 0.97 5.17
N GLN A 223 6.95 1.81 4.93
CA GLN A 223 6.18 2.47 5.98
C GLN A 223 4.77 1.88 6.06
N ALA A 224 4.18 1.95 7.27
CA ALA A 224 2.76 1.71 7.47
C ALA A 224 2.03 3.05 7.65
N GLY A 225 1.06 3.29 6.79
CA GLY A 225 0.19 4.47 6.82
C GLY A 225 -1.27 4.08 6.94
N CYS A 226 -2.08 5.04 7.39
CA CYS A 226 -3.52 4.94 7.50
C CYS A 226 -4.16 6.25 7.07
N ILE A 227 -5.22 6.18 6.28
CA ILE A 227 -5.99 7.34 5.81
C ILE A 227 -7.41 7.20 6.34
N VAL A 228 -7.92 8.28 6.95
CA VAL A 228 -9.34 8.42 7.30
C VAL A 228 -10.10 8.99 6.13
N LEU A 229 -11.12 8.27 5.67
CA LEU A 229 -12.03 8.79 4.65
C LEU A 229 -13.12 9.65 5.31
N PRO A 230 -13.47 10.80 4.72
CA PRO A 230 -14.60 11.62 5.15
C PRO A 230 -15.89 10.82 5.22
N GLY A 231 -16.77 11.16 6.16
CA GLY A 231 -18.15 10.66 6.12
C GLY A 231 -18.88 11.22 4.89
N ALA A 232 -19.86 10.46 4.40
CA ALA A 232 -20.83 10.95 3.42
C ALA A 232 -21.82 11.91 4.11
N GLU A 233 -21.35 13.06 4.59
CA GLU A 233 -22.22 14.11 5.10
C GLU A 233 -22.08 15.37 4.25
N GLY A 234 -23.16 15.64 3.49
CA GLY A 234 -23.70 16.97 3.26
C GLY A 234 -22.89 17.92 2.39
N GLY A 235 -23.37 18.13 1.16
CA GLY A 235 -23.36 19.50 0.64
C GLY A 235 -23.92 20.41 1.72
N ALA A 236 -23.18 21.46 2.05
CA ALA A 236 -23.59 22.42 3.06
C ALA A 236 -25.00 22.93 2.73
N ALA A 237 -26.00 22.46 3.48
CA ALA A 237 -27.21 23.22 3.70
C ALA A 237 -26.77 24.45 4.51
N GLU A 238 -26.37 25.49 3.80
CA GLU A 238 -26.28 26.84 4.32
C GLU A 238 -27.64 27.16 4.94
N THR A 239 -27.70 27.04 6.26
CA THR A 239 -28.84 27.43 7.07
C THR A 239 -28.90 28.94 7.01
N ARG A 240 -29.56 29.46 5.97
CA ARG A 240 -29.91 30.86 5.85
C ARG A 240 -30.76 31.23 7.06
N PRO A 241 -30.34 32.18 7.91
CA PRO A 241 -31.17 32.58 9.04
C PRO A 241 -32.47 33.21 8.52
N PRO A 242 -33.61 32.97 9.21
CA PRO A 242 -34.88 33.53 8.80
C PRO A 242 -34.82 35.06 8.80
N PRO A 243 -35.55 35.74 7.90
CA PRO A 243 -35.67 37.19 7.94
C PRO A 243 -36.27 37.60 9.29
N ARG A 244 -35.62 38.55 9.95
CA ARG A 244 -36.16 39.15 11.19
C ARG A 244 -37.46 39.90 10.86
N PRO A 245 -38.42 39.90 11.78
CA PRO A 245 -39.72 40.56 11.61
C PRO A 245 -39.59 42.07 11.40
#